data_AF-A0A7W7EN80-F1
#
_entry.id   AF-A0A7W7EN80-F1
#
_cell.length_a   1.000
_cell.length_b   1.000
_cell.length_c   1.000
_cell.angle_alpha   90.00
_cell.angle_beta   90.00
_cell.angle_gamma   90.00
#
_symmetry.space_group_name_H-M   'P 1'
#
loop_
_entity.id
_entity.type
_entity.pdbx_description
1 polymer ?
#
loop_
_entity_poly.entity_id
_entity_poly.type
_entity_poly.pdbx_seq_one_letter_code
_entity_poly.pdbx_strand_id
1 'polypeptide(L)' 'RMKLLFFDRSGFVLVLKRLTEDKFRWPRREVPVVTLTTEQLHWILDGIDIDAMVRHPARQYQIAG' A
#
# COMPACT_ATOMS: atom_id res chain seq x y z
N ARG A 1 -12.70 7.74 -1.01
CA ARG A 1 -12.39 7.82 -2.46
C ARG A 1 -10.91 8.18 -2.57
N MET A 2 -10.17 7.59 -3.49
CA MET A 2 -8.76 7.85 -3.72
C MET A 2 -8.53 8.24 -5.18
N LYS A 3 -7.66 9.20 -5.41
CA LYS A 3 -7.26 9.67 -6.75
C LYS A 3 -5.78 9.39 -6.94
N LEU A 4 -5.41 8.79 -8.06
CA LEU A 4 -4.03 8.56 -8.46
C LEU A 4 -3.80 9.25 -9.78
N LEU A 5 -2.78 10.08 -9.85
CA LEU A 5 -2.37 10.78 -11.05
C LEU A 5 -0.95 10.36 -11.38
N PHE A 6 -0.74 9.82 -12.58
CA PHE A 6 0.58 9.50 -13.08
C PHE A 6 0.69 9.87 -14.57
N PHE A 7 1.91 10.06 -15.04
CA PHE A 7 2.19 10.35 -16.44
C PHE A 7 2.64 9.06 -17.13
N ASP A 8 1.93 8.62 -18.17
CA ASP A 8 2.34 7.54 -19.05
C ASP A 8 2.76 8.13 -20.39
N ARG A 9 4.07 8.08 -20.69
CA ARG A 9 4.77 8.45 -21.94
C ARG A 9 4.29 9.70 -22.70
N SER A 10 3.04 9.72 -23.16
CA SER A 10 2.40 10.78 -23.92
C SER A 10 1.33 11.57 -23.15
N GLY A 11 0.94 11.18 -21.93
CA GLY A 11 -0.16 11.86 -21.25
C GLY A 11 -0.36 11.52 -19.77
N PHE A 12 -1.29 12.23 -19.15
CA PHE A 12 -1.69 12.00 -17.76
C PHE A 12 -2.82 10.98 -17.66
N VAL A 13 -2.68 10.05 -16.72
CA VAL A 13 -3.70 9.08 -16.36
C VAL A 13 -4.21 9.40 -14.97
N LEU A 14 -5.53 9.58 -14.84
CA LEU A 14 -6.21 9.77 -13.57
C LEU A 14 -7.07 8.54 -13.25
N VAL A 15 -6.75 7.87 -12.15
CA VAL A 15 -7.53 6.74 -11.62
C VAL A 15 -8.29 7.21 -10.38
N LEU A 16 -9.60 6.91 -10.33
CA LEU A 16 -10.44 7.15 -9.16
C LEU A 16 -10.96 5.82 -8.63
N LYS A 17 -10.59 5.46 -7.39
CA LYS A 17 -11.09 4.26 -6.71
C LYS A 17 -11.97 4.65 -5.51
N ARG A 18 -13.05 3.89 -5.31
CA ARG A 18 -13.89 3.95 -4.11
C ARG A 18 -14.10 2.54 -3.60
N LEU A 19 -13.79 2.31 -2.32
CA LEU A 19 -14.26 1.13 -1.60
C LEU A 19 -15.73 1.33 -1.23
N THR A 20 -16.56 0.33 -1.51
CA THR A 20 -18.01 0.37 -1.28
C THR A 20 -18.35 0.23 0.19
N GLU A 21 -17.68 -0.71 0.88
CA GLU A 21 -17.95 -1.08 2.27
C GLU A 21 -16.87 -0.59 3.24
N ASP A 22 -15.70 -0.22 2.70
CA ASP A 22 -14.50 0.08 3.50
C ASP A 22 -13.92 1.49 3.28
N LYS A 23 -12.86 1.80 4.02
CA LYS A 23 -12.11 3.06 3.92
C LYS A 23 -10.64 2.80 3.60
N PHE A 24 -10.08 3.66 2.76
CA PHE A 24 -8.64 3.69 2.53
C PHE A 24 -7.92 4.11 3.81
N ARG A 25 -6.84 3.41 4.16
CA ARG A 25 -5.97 3.76 5.27
C ARG A 25 -4.64 4.27 4.73
N TRP A 26 -4.46 5.58 4.78
CA TRP A 26 -3.20 6.21 4.40
C TRP A 26 -2.21 6.14 5.55
N PRO A 27 -0.92 5.79 5.31
CA PRO A 27 0.09 5.72 6.36
C PRO A 27 0.22 7.05 7.09
N ARG A 28 0.19 6.98 8.42
CA ARG A 28 0.27 8.15 9.31
C ARG A 28 1.71 8.40 9.69
N ARG A 29 2.48 8.93 8.75
CA ARG A 29 3.87 9.35 8.99
C ARG A 29 3.93 10.86 9.13
N GLU A 30 4.80 11.38 10.00
CA GLU A 30 5.06 12.82 10.15
C GLU A 30 5.88 13.39 8.98
N VAL A 31 5.60 12.93 7.76
CA VAL A 31 6.24 13.40 6.53
C VAL A 31 5.17 13.75 5.51
N PRO A 32 5.34 14.85 4.74
CA PRO A 32 4.35 15.30 3.77
C PRO A 32 4.24 14.36 2.56
N VAL A 33 5.27 13.57 2.29
CA VAL A 33 5.35 12.63 1.17
C VAL A 33 5.82 11.28 1.67
N VAL A 34 5.11 10.23 1.29
CA VAL A 34 5.44 8.85 1.66
C VAL A 34 5.83 8.08 0.41
N THR A 35 7.04 7.53 0.40
CA THR A 35 7.46 6.55 -0.62
C THR A 35 6.83 5.20 -0.31
N LEU A 36 6.16 4.63 -1.30
CA LEU A 36 5.51 3.32 -1.23
C LEU A 36 6.10 2.40 -2.29
N THR A 37 6.21 1.12 -1.97
CA THR A 37 6.41 0.08 -2.99
C THR A 37 5.10 -0.15 -3.75
N THR A 38 5.19 -0.77 -4.92
CA THR A 38 4.01 -1.19 -5.70
C THR A 38 3.06 -2.05 -4.86
N GLU A 39 3.61 -3.00 -4.10
CA GLU A 39 2.85 -3.87 -3.20
C GLU A 39 2.11 -3.08 -2.11
N GLN A 40 2.78 -2.13 -1.44
CA GLN A 40 2.16 -1.28 -0.43
C GLN A 40 1.04 -0.42 -1.02
N LEU A 41 1.22 0.09 -2.25
CA LEU A 41 0.17 0.81 -2.95
C LEU A 41 -1.05 -0.10 -3.19
N HIS A 42 -0.85 -1.33 -3.65
CA HIS A 42 -1.94 -2.30 -3.82
C HIS A 42 -2.70 -2.56 -2.52
N TRP A 43 -1.98 -2.78 -1.41
CA TRP A 43 -2.61 -2.95 -0.11
C TRP A 43 -3.48 -1.77 0.31
N ILE A 44 -2.99 -0.54 0.16
CA ILE A 44 -3.79 0.65 0.45
C ILE A 44 -5.03 0.67 -0.44
N LEU A 45 -4.88 0.39 -1.74
CA LEU A 45 -5.99 0.37 -2.68
C LEU A 45 -7.04 -0.68 -2.32
N ASP A 46 -6.68 -1.73 -1.59
CA ASP A 46 -7.59 -2.77 -1.11
C ASP A 46 -8.09 -2.52 0.32
N GLY A 47 -7.72 -1.39 0.93
CA GLY A 47 -8.18 -0.96 2.26
C GLY A 47 -7.34 -1.48 3.42
N ILE A 48 -6.21 -2.14 3.14
CA ILE A 48 -5.33 -2.71 4.16
C ILE A 48 -4.52 -1.60 4.86
N ASP A 49 -4.42 -1.71 6.18
CA ASP A 49 -3.62 -0.83 7.03
C ASP A 49 -2.14 -1.24 6.97
N ILE A 50 -1.33 -0.54 6.19
CA ILE A 50 0.09 -0.87 6.03
C ILE A 50 0.92 -0.61 7.29
N ASP A 51 0.48 0.30 8.16
CA ASP A 51 1.19 0.61 9.42
C ASP A 51 0.90 -0.45 10.50
N ALA A 52 -0.22 -1.17 10.39
CA ALA A 52 -0.56 -2.29 11.27
C ALA A 52 0.08 -3.62 10.85
N MET A 53 0.80 -3.65 9.71
CA MET A 53 1.30 -4.88 9.13
C MET A 53 2.59 -5.34 9.84
N VAL A 54 2.47 -6.39 10.65
CA VAL A 54 3.61 -6.97 11.39
C VAL A 54 4.12 -8.20 10.65
N ARG A 55 5.39 -8.20 10.23
CA ARG A 55 6.04 -9.39 9.68
C ARG A 55 6.26 -10.41 10.78
N HIS A 56 6.04 -11.70 10.47
CA HIS A 56 6.42 -12.77 11.37
C HIS A 56 7.93 -12.71 11.67
N PRO A 57 8.35 -13.08 12.90
CA PRO A 57 9.77 -13.21 13.21
C PRO A 57 10.41 -14.22 12.27
N ALA A 58 11.64 -13.94 11.84
CA ALA A 58 12.42 -14.87 11.05
C ALA A 58 12.56 -16.18 11.84
N ARG A 59 12.09 -17.29 11.28
CA ARG A 59 12.23 -18.61 11.89
C ARG A 59 13.56 -19.22 11.45
N GLN A 60 14.39 -19.61 12.42
CA GLN A 60 15.51 -20.49 12.14
C GLN A 60 14.98 -21.92 12.16
N TYR A 61 14.99 -22.57 10.99
CA TYR A 61 14.64 -23.98 10.88
C TYR A 61 15.87 -24.83 11.20
N GLN A 62 15.74 -25.76 12.14
CA GLN A 62 16.73 -26.81 12.32
C GLN A 62 16.39 -27.96 11.37
N ILE A 63 17.39 -28.42 10.63
CA ILE A 63 17.27 -29.60 9.78
C ILE A 63 17.24 -30.82 10.71
N ALA A 64 16.16 -31.59 10.68
CA ALA A 64 16.13 -32.90 11.32
C ALA A 64 16.99 -33.85 10.48
N GLY A 65 18.06 -34.38 11.09
CA GLY A 65 18.89 -35.44 10.51
C GLY A 65 18.21 -36.81 10.54
#